data_AF-A0AAE3M6J1-F1
#
_entry.id   AF-A0AAE3M6J1-F1
#
_cell.length_a   1.000
_cell.length_b   1.000
_cell.length_c   1.000
_cell.angle_alpha   90.00
_cell.angle_beta   90.00
_cell.angle_gamma   90.00
#
_symmetry.space_group_name_H-M   'P 1'
#
loop_
_entity.id
_entity.type
_entity.pdbx_description
1 polymer ?
#
loop_
_entity_poly.entity_id
_entity_poly.type
_entity_poly.pdbx_seq_one_letter_code
_entity_poly.pdbx_strand_id
1 'polypeptide(L)'
;MKIHYIKVLIILFIIHTNTLYAQNATINPLDSVLISTQYKAITIEHFLDSLHEKYNIHFAYDPLIIPYDSVINANYSKQNISYILNNIFQNHDLQFEASDKQIIISQTYRNTKITNYLTLEGNITSNENDKPLPLVNIAIIGETIGTTTNFDGYYKFLIPKKFIGDTIHFTSIGYESHDIIIPKSDSLINVTLNTTSIKLKEIEVKYLKASQIIENTINSIHKNYPDHPMLLTAFFRETIKQDDKYIEISEAVLDIYKSSYLSSGDIEKARFVKGRKHVDDEQIALARLKLAGGPSLFASLDIVKHPDFLGLNDDVKYVYNYIGKTIERDRIVYIIEFKPLYETENIYYQGKLHIDSESFAILSADFKMTKQTLKEGAKYLIKKNAKKIKSTPIYTQYHIEYRPMGDKWILNNIRGELKIKIIDKRNKKTKSLYNTTSELLVTNAINGKGQKIKYSDTFKSSYVLADWITNYDEDFWKDYNIINPEKSLSNIFKSTAVEINVVPLREKTKP
;
A
#
# COMPACT_ATOMS: atom_id res chain seq x y z
N MET A 1 -11.69 34.02 -77.83
CA MET A 1 -12.24 33.16 -78.90
C MET A 1 -12.10 31.70 -78.44
N LYS A 2 -13.24 31.01 -78.18
CA LYS A 2 -13.47 29.53 -78.05
C LYS A 2 -12.60 28.75 -77.04
N ILE A 3 -13.06 28.13 -75.93
CA ILE A 3 -14.09 27.11 -75.63
C ILE A 3 -13.81 25.69 -76.22
N HIS A 4 -13.76 24.70 -75.29
CA HIS A 4 -13.91 23.21 -75.37
C HIS A 4 -12.64 22.38 -75.70
N TYR A 5 -12.35 21.16 -75.18
CA TYR A 5 -13.05 19.99 -74.58
C TYR A 5 -12.07 19.30 -73.57
N ILE A 6 -12.39 18.84 -72.34
CA ILE A 6 -13.09 17.62 -71.85
C ILE A 6 -12.60 16.24 -72.39
N LYS A 7 -12.09 15.43 -71.45
CA LYS A 7 -11.99 13.94 -71.33
C LYS A 7 -10.76 13.14 -71.84
N VAL A 8 -10.07 12.52 -70.86
CA VAL A 8 -9.56 11.11 -70.84
C VAL A 8 -8.22 10.87 -71.60
N LEU A 9 -7.10 10.32 -71.09
CA LEU A 9 -6.80 9.26 -70.11
C LEU A 9 -5.28 9.33 -69.71
N ILE A 10 -4.97 9.30 -68.39
CA ILE A 10 -3.82 8.65 -67.68
C ILE A 10 -2.35 8.92 -68.13
N ILE A 11 -1.55 9.54 -67.23
CA ILE A 11 -0.34 8.95 -66.61
C ILE A 11 0.06 9.79 -65.38
N LEU A 12 0.23 9.06 -64.27
CA LEU A 12 0.72 9.40 -62.93
C LEU A 12 1.40 10.77 -62.71
N PHE A 13 0.76 11.61 -61.88
CA PHE A 13 1.49 12.40 -60.89
C PHE A 13 0.79 12.23 -59.54
N ILE A 14 1.38 11.37 -58.71
CA ILE A 14 1.02 11.20 -57.30
C ILE A 14 1.38 12.51 -56.61
N ILE A 15 0.41 13.41 -56.43
CA ILE A 15 0.51 14.45 -55.42
C ILE A 15 0.20 13.75 -54.11
N HIS A 16 1.22 13.14 -53.50
CA HIS A 16 1.20 12.85 -52.07
C HIS A 16 1.15 14.21 -51.37
N THR A 17 -0.05 14.61 -50.95
CA THR A 17 -0.19 15.52 -49.83
C THR A 17 0.44 14.80 -48.65
N ASN A 18 1.70 15.11 -48.36
CA ASN A 18 2.28 14.82 -47.07
C ASN A 18 1.49 15.63 -46.04
N THR A 19 0.41 15.06 -45.53
CA THR A 19 -0.01 15.36 -44.17
C THR A 19 1.14 14.90 -43.29
N LEU A 20 2.03 15.84 -42.97
CA LEU A 20 2.89 15.72 -41.80
C LEU A 20 1.94 15.47 -40.63
N TYR A 21 1.80 14.21 -40.24
CA TYR A 21 1.45 13.87 -38.88
C TYR A 21 2.53 14.50 -38.03
N ALA A 22 2.24 15.68 -37.48
CA ALA A 22 2.95 16.15 -36.31
C ALA A 22 2.76 15.05 -35.27
N GLN A 23 3.80 14.23 -35.04
CA GLN A 23 3.94 13.56 -33.77
C GLN A 23 3.92 14.68 -32.75
N ASN A 24 2.80 14.82 -32.03
CA ASN A 24 2.75 15.60 -30.82
C ASN A 24 3.69 14.90 -29.84
N ALA A 25 4.99 15.14 -29.96
CA ALA A 25 5.90 15.00 -28.85
C ALA A 25 5.29 15.90 -27.78
N THR A 26 4.84 15.30 -26.68
CA THR A 26 4.40 16.01 -25.50
C THR A 26 5.60 16.86 -25.06
N ILE A 27 5.58 18.14 -25.46
CA ILE A 27 6.62 19.10 -25.06
C ILE A 27 6.47 19.21 -23.55
N ASN A 28 7.52 18.86 -22.82
CA ASN A 28 7.56 18.98 -21.38
C ASN A 28 7.25 20.46 -21.02
N PRO A 29 6.30 20.74 -20.12
CA PRO A 29 5.85 22.12 -19.86
C PRO A 29 6.97 23.06 -19.40
N LEU A 30 8.05 22.51 -18.83
CA LEU A 30 9.23 23.26 -18.38
C LEU A 30 10.26 23.55 -19.48
N ASP A 31 10.08 23.01 -20.68
CA ASP A 31 10.98 23.18 -21.81
C ASP A 31 11.01 24.61 -22.37
N SER A 32 10.03 25.43 -21.96
CA SER A 32 9.97 26.86 -22.23
C SER A 32 10.99 27.68 -21.41
N VAL A 33 11.58 27.09 -20.36
CA VAL A 33 12.58 27.76 -19.49
C VAL A 33 13.98 27.54 -20.06
N LEU A 34 14.65 28.63 -20.46
CA LEU A 34 16.01 28.59 -20.98
C LEU A 34 17.05 28.72 -19.86
N ILE A 35 17.83 27.68 -19.65
CA ILE A 35 18.81 27.54 -18.58
C ILE A 35 20.21 27.89 -19.08
N SER A 36 20.96 28.63 -18.27
CA SER A 36 22.37 28.96 -18.51
C SER A 36 23.18 28.79 -17.22
N THR A 37 24.13 27.85 -17.26
CA THR A 37 24.95 27.42 -16.12
C THR A 37 26.39 27.18 -16.56
N GLN A 38 27.33 27.46 -15.67
CA GLN A 38 28.75 27.22 -15.90
C GLN A 38 29.39 26.72 -14.61
N TYR A 39 29.45 25.40 -14.47
CA TYR A 39 30.06 24.71 -13.35
C TYR A 39 31.08 23.70 -13.83
N LYS A 40 32.22 23.65 -13.14
CA LYS A 40 33.29 22.68 -13.38
C LYS A 40 33.30 21.69 -12.23
N ALA A 41 33.18 20.40 -12.52
CA ALA A 41 33.16 19.30 -11.55
C ALA A 41 32.18 19.52 -10.37
N ILE A 42 30.90 19.73 -10.70
CA ILE A 42 29.80 19.82 -9.72
C ILE A 42 29.11 18.46 -9.58
N THR A 43 28.71 18.06 -8.37
CA THR A 43 27.88 16.86 -8.20
C THR A 43 26.51 17.05 -8.84
N ILE A 44 25.90 15.99 -9.37
CA ILE A 44 24.56 16.07 -9.94
C ILE A 44 23.53 16.63 -8.93
N GLU A 45 23.63 16.26 -7.64
CA GLU A 45 22.77 16.80 -6.56
C GLU A 45 22.84 18.34 -6.49
N HIS A 46 24.02 18.89 -6.19
CA HIS A 46 24.22 20.35 -6.16
C HIS A 46 23.86 21.04 -7.48
N PHE A 47 24.02 20.36 -8.62
CA PHE A 47 23.57 20.90 -9.90
C PHE A 47 22.05 21.04 -9.96
N LEU A 48 21.29 20.00 -9.57
CA LEU A 48 19.82 20.06 -9.52
C LEU A 48 19.33 21.10 -8.50
N ASP A 49 19.99 21.23 -7.35
CA ASP A 49 19.69 22.27 -6.36
C ASP A 49 19.90 23.69 -6.94
N SER A 50 20.98 23.90 -7.70
CA SER A 50 21.21 25.18 -8.38
C SER A 50 20.11 25.52 -9.38
N LEU A 51 19.53 24.52 -10.04
CA LEU A 51 18.41 24.71 -10.95
C LEU A 51 17.12 25.03 -10.19
N HIS A 52 16.94 24.42 -9.01
CA HIS A 52 15.83 24.74 -8.13
C HIS A 52 15.88 26.21 -7.69
N GLU A 53 17.01 26.66 -7.16
CA GLU A 53 17.15 28.03 -6.62
C GLU A 53 17.04 29.10 -7.72
N LYS A 54 17.67 28.89 -8.87
CA LYS A 54 17.77 29.91 -9.92
C LYS A 54 16.58 29.96 -10.86
N TYR A 55 15.91 28.82 -11.07
CA TYR A 55 14.84 28.68 -12.07
C TYR A 55 13.50 28.24 -11.48
N ASN A 56 13.42 28.03 -10.15
CA ASN A 56 12.21 27.61 -9.45
C ASN A 56 11.63 26.29 -10.00
N ILE A 57 12.52 25.35 -10.32
CA ILE A 57 12.20 23.99 -10.79
C ILE A 57 12.31 23.04 -9.60
N HIS A 58 11.28 22.26 -9.31
CA HIS A 58 11.34 21.29 -8.22
C HIS A 58 11.75 19.92 -8.75
N PHE A 59 12.68 19.25 -8.09
CA PHE A 59 13.09 17.89 -8.44
C PHE A 59 12.61 16.92 -7.37
N ALA A 60 11.99 15.83 -7.80
CA ALA A 60 11.59 14.69 -6.98
C ALA A 60 12.32 13.46 -7.52
N TYR A 61 13.27 12.94 -6.77
CA TYR A 61 14.06 11.79 -7.21
C TYR A 61 14.56 11.03 -6.00
N ASP A 62 14.81 9.73 -6.18
CA ASP A 62 15.48 8.93 -5.18
C ASP A 62 17.00 9.17 -5.31
N PRO A 63 17.68 9.84 -4.38
CA PRO A 63 19.08 10.25 -4.58
C PRO A 63 20.07 9.08 -4.48
N LEU A 64 19.60 7.85 -4.28
CA LEU A 64 20.41 6.64 -4.42
C LEU A 64 20.51 6.17 -5.88
N ILE A 65 19.64 6.66 -6.76
CA ILE A 65 19.69 6.36 -8.20
C ILE A 65 20.79 7.18 -8.91
N ILE A 66 21.28 8.23 -8.25
CA ILE A 66 22.38 9.07 -8.70
C ILE A 66 23.53 8.81 -7.71
N PRO A 67 24.62 8.13 -8.12
CA PRO A 67 25.74 7.87 -7.22
C PRO A 67 26.26 9.18 -6.62
N TYR A 68 26.49 9.20 -5.30
CA TYR A 68 26.83 10.42 -4.53
C TYR A 68 28.11 11.14 -5.01
N ASP A 69 29.01 10.40 -5.65
CA ASP A 69 30.26 10.86 -6.25
C ASP A 69 30.14 11.22 -7.74
N SER A 70 28.94 11.16 -8.32
CA SER A 70 28.70 11.50 -9.72
C SER A 70 28.85 13.00 -9.94
N VAL A 71 30.02 13.39 -10.43
CA VAL A 71 30.37 14.76 -10.82
C VAL A 71 30.22 14.96 -12.32
N ILE A 72 29.69 16.12 -12.69
CA ILE A 72 29.48 16.54 -14.08
C ILE A 72 30.16 17.89 -14.34
N ASN A 73 30.47 18.12 -15.61
CA ASN A 73 30.77 19.45 -16.11
C ASN A 73 29.50 20.02 -16.74
N ALA A 74 28.92 21.04 -16.11
CA ALA A 74 27.69 21.65 -16.57
C ALA A 74 27.98 23.01 -17.20
N ASN A 75 28.20 23.02 -18.52
CA ASN A 75 28.37 24.23 -19.31
C ASN A 75 27.26 24.33 -20.36
N TYR A 76 26.19 25.03 -20.00
CA TYR A 76 25.01 25.16 -20.83
C TYR A 76 24.71 26.65 -21.08
N SER A 77 24.43 27.00 -22.33
CA SER A 77 24.03 28.35 -22.74
C SER A 77 22.68 28.28 -23.44
N LYS A 78 21.67 28.89 -22.80
CA LYS A 78 20.26 28.95 -23.26
C LYS A 78 19.72 27.60 -23.71
N GLN A 79 19.93 26.55 -22.90
CA GLN A 79 19.45 25.21 -23.19
C GLN A 79 18.18 24.90 -22.41
N ASN A 80 17.38 24.01 -22.97
CA ASN A 80 16.15 23.51 -22.37
C ASN A 80 16.46 22.43 -21.32
N ILE A 81 15.68 22.37 -20.24
CA ILE A 81 15.83 21.40 -19.15
C ILE A 81 15.81 19.95 -19.63
N SER A 82 14.95 19.58 -20.58
CA SER A 82 14.90 18.21 -21.09
C SER A 82 16.20 17.84 -21.82
N TYR A 83 16.80 18.78 -22.55
CA TYR A 83 18.10 18.57 -23.17
C TYR A 83 19.20 18.39 -22.13
N ILE A 84 19.21 19.23 -21.10
CA ILE A 84 20.20 19.20 -20.01
C ILE A 84 20.12 17.88 -19.23
N LEU A 85 18.92 17.47 -18.82
CA LEU A 85 18.71 16.23 -18.06
C LEU A 85 19.02 14.99 -18.92
N ASN A 86 18.61 14.99 -20.19
CA ASN A 86 19.00 13.92 -21.10
C ASN A 86 20.52 13.80 -21.19
N ASN A 87 21.25 14.92 -21.30
CA ASN A 87 22.71 14.92 -21.39
C ASN A 87 23.38 14.42 -20.09
N ILE A 88 22.89 14.87 -18.94
CA ILE A 88 23.40 14.46 -17.62
C ILE A 88 23.13 12.98 -17.35
N PHE A 89 21.97 12.48 -17.79
CA PHE A 89 21.55 11.10 -17.53
C PHE A 89 21.93 10.11 -18.65
N GLN A 90 22.62 10.50 -19.74
CA GLN A 90 22.96 9.57 -20.83
C GLN A 90 23.73 8.32 -20.35
N ASN A 91 24.50 8.45 -19.27
CA ASN A 91 25.33 7.38 -18.71
C ASN A 91 24.77 6.83 -17.39
N HIS A 92 23.55 7.22 -17.02
CA HIS A 92 22.86 6.73 -15.84
C HIS A 92 21.56 6.05 -16.30
N ASP A 93 21.18 4.93 -15.69
CA ASP A 93 19.91 4.25 -15.99
C ASP A 93 18.71 5.06 -15.48
N LEU A 94 18.57 6.33 -15.87
CA LEU A 94 17.59 7.27 -15.33
C LEU A 94 16.71 7.84 -16.44
N GLN A 95 15.43 8.00 -16.11
CA GLN A 95 14.43 8.68 -16.91
C GLN A 95 13.78 9.79 -16.08
N PHE A 96 13.19 10.79 -16.75
CA PHE A 96 12.47 11.85 -16.06
C PHE A 96 11.14 12.18 -16.74
N GLU A 97 10.18 12.58 -15.93
CA GLU A 97 8.87 13.08 -16.35
C GLU A 97 8.59 14.41 -15.68
N ALA A 98 7.90 15.32 -16.35
CA ALA A 98 7.56 16.62 -15.80
C ALA A 98 6.06 16.82 -15.71
N SER A 99 5.62 17.35 -14.58
CA SER A 99 4.25 17.81 -14.34
C SER A 99 4.32 19.18 -13.68
N ASP A 100 3.73 20.19 -14.32
CA ASP A 100 3.75 21.60 -13.89
C ASP A 100 5.17 22.15 -13.63
N LYS A 101 5.52 22.40 -12.35
CA LYS A 101 6.83 22.92 -11.91
C LYS A 101 7.74 21.86 -11.30
N GLN A 102 7.35 20.60 -11.42
CA GLN A 102 8.03 19.48 -10.78
C GLN A 102 8.52 18.48 -11.83
N ILE A 103 9.77 18.06 -11.67
CA ILE A 103 10.43 17.01 -12.46
C ILE A 103 10.65 15.81 -11.56
N ILE A 104 10.13 14.66 -11.97
CA ILE A 104 10.30 13.40 -11.28
C ILE A 104 11.39 12.61 -12.01
N ILE A 105 12.48 12.25 -11.34
CA ILE A 105 13.56 11.43 -11.90
C ILE A 105 13.48 10.04 -11.28
N SER A 106 13.49 9.00 -12.12
CA SER A 106 13.34 7.60 -11.74
C SER A 106 14.33 6.71 -12.49
N GLN A 107 14.64 5.53 -11.96
CA GLN A 107 15.53 4.57 -12.61
C GLN A 107 14.78 3.77 -13.69
N THR A 108 15.41 3.55 -14.84
CA THR A 108 14.88 2.80 -16.00
C THR A 108 14.51 1.36 -15.66
N TYR A 109 15.04 0.82 -14.55
CA TYR A 109 14.69 -0.49 -14.00
C TYR A 109 14.14 -0.39 -12.57
N ARG A 110 12.84 -0.08 -12.42
CA ARG A 110 12.04 -0.35 -11.21
C ARG A 110 10.73 -1.00 -11.61
N ASN A 111 10.72 -2.31 -11.83
CA ASN A 111 9.47 -3.05 -12.04
C ASN A 111 8.86 -3.47 -10.69
N THR A 112 8.24 -2.51 -10.00
CA THR A 112 7.14 -2.82 -9.03
C THR A 112 5.88 -3.28 -9.78
N LYS A 113 5.80 -2.97 -11.07
CA LYS A 113 4.80 -3.45 -12.02
C LYS A 113 5.08 -4.90 -12.41
N ILE A 114 4.07 -5.73 -12.29
CA ILE A 114 4.07 -7.09 -12.80
C ILE A 114 3.96 -6.99 -14.33
N THR A 115 4.96 -7.50 -15.05
CA THR A 115 5.00 -7.51 -16.52
C THR A 115 5.03 -8.95 -17.03
N ASN A 116 4.49 -9.17 -18.23
CA ASN A 116 4.38 -10.50 -18.84
C ASN A 116 3.77 -11.54 -17.85
N TYR A 117 2.56 -11.24 -17.38
CA TYR A 117 1.82 -12.09 -16.45
C TYR A 117 0.70 -12.87 -17.15
N LEU A 118 0.15 -13.83 -16.42
CA LEU A 118 -1.19 -14.37 -16.63
C LEU A 118 -2.10 -13.97 -15.47
N THR A 119 -3.40 -13.96 -15.73
CA THR A 119 -4.42 -13.65 -14.73
C THR A 119 -5.10 -14.92 -14.26
N LEU A 120 -5.09 -15.15 -12.95
CA LEU A 120 -5.94 -16.15 -12.30
C LEU A 120 -7.02 -15.44 -11.48
N GLU A 121 -8.28 -15.79 -11.69
CA GLU A 121 -9.40 -15.20 -10.95
C GLU A 121 -10.44 -16.25 -10.54
N GLY A 122 -11.25 -15.95 -9.54
CA GLY A 122 -12.29 -16.86 -9.08
C GLY A 122 -12.86 -16.48 -7.72
N ASN A 123 -13.72 -17.34 -7.19
CA ASN A 123 -14.29 -17.21 -5.84
C ASN A 123 -13.86 -18.37 -4.96
N ILE A 124 -13.68 -18.07 -3.68
CA ILE A 124 -13.38 -19.07 -2.65
C ILE A 124 -14.55 -19.16 -1.68
N THR A 125 -15.04 -20.38 -1.47
CA THR A 125 -16.21 -20.67 -0.62
C THR A 125 -15.92 -21.76 0.39
N SER A 126 -16.67 -21.79 1.50
CA SER A 126 -16.66 -22.89 2.45
C SER A 126 -17.45 -24.07 1.93
N ASN A 127 -16.89 -25.27 2.00
CA ASN A 127 -17.60 -26.51 1.64
C ASN A 127 -18.79 -26.79 2.55
N GLU A 128 -18.79 -26.30 3.79
CA GLU A 128 -19.85 -26.61 4.77
C GLU A 128 -21.16 -25.88 4.49
N ASN A 129 -21.10 -24.67 3.93
CA ASN A 129 -22.26 -23.78 3.86
C ASN A 129 -22.29 -22.88 2.61
N ASP A 130 -21.39 -23.10 1.66
CA ASP A 130 -21.24 -22.36 0.41
C ASP A 130 -21.05 -20.84 0.59
N LYS A 131 -20.71 -20.39 1.80
CA LYS A 131 -20.49 -18.96 2.06
C LYS A 131 -19.12 -18.53 1.50
N PRO A 132 -19.02 -17.30 0.97
CA PRO A 132 -17.76 -16.75 0.52
C PRO A 132 -16.76 -16.62 1.69
N LEU A 133 -15.50 -16.94 1.42
CA LEU A 133 -14.43 -16.85 2.40
C LEU A 133 -13.61 -15.57 2.21
N PRO A 134 -13.72 -14.60 3.15
CA PRO A 134 -12.94 -13.38 3.10
C PRO A 134 -11.49 -13.63 3.52
N LEU A 135 -10.57 -12.81 3.00
CA LEU A 135 -9.17 -12.76 3.43
C LEU A 135 -8.41 -14.10 3.32
N VAL A 136 -8.81 -14.96 2.38
CA VAL A 136 -8.03 -16.17 2.07
C VAL A 136 -6.72 -15.72 1.45
N ASN A 137 -5.60 -16.16 2.01
CA ASN A 137 -4.26 -15.85 1.52
C ASN A 137 -3.92 -16.76 0.33
N ILE A 138 -3.44 -16.16 -0.76
CA ILE A 138 -3.15 -16.82 -2.03
C ILE A 138 -1.71 -16.45 -2.42
N ALA A 139 -0.79 -17.40 -2.34
CA ALA A 139 0.62 -17.14 -2.60
C ALA A 139 1.26 -18.28 -3.39
N ILE A 140 2.32 -17.98 -4.15
CA ILE A 140 3.13 -19.01 -4.80
C ILE A 140 4.07 -19.59 -3.74
N ILE A 141 4.14 -20.93 -3.64
CA ILE A 141 4.96 -21.60 -2.62
C ILE A 141 6.44 -21.21 -2.78
N GLY A 142 7.06 -20.74 -1.70
CA GLY A 142 8.47 -20.35 -1.66
C GLY A 142 8.77 -18.95 -2.21
N GLU A 143 7.78 -18.29 -2.80
CA GLU A 143 7.96 -16.99 -3.46
C GLU A 143 7.32 -15.85 -2.65
N THR A 144 7.78 -14.63 -2.93
CA THR A 144 7.31 -13.42 -2.22
C THR A 144 6.06 -12.81 -2.82
N ILE A 145 5.57 -13.33 -3.95
CA ILE A 145 4.39 -12.80 -4.64
C ILE A 145 3.09 -13.46 -4.13
N GLY A 146 2.05 -12.64 -3.89
CA GLY A 146 0.75 -13.12 -3.45
C GLY A 146 -0.37 -12.09 -3.57
N THR A 147 -1.60 -12.54 -3.28
CA THR A 147 -2.82 -11.74 -3.18
C THR A 147 -3.76 -12.33 -2.12
N THR A 148 -4.95 -11.76 -1.96
CA THR A 148 -5.97 -12.27 -1.04
C THR A 148 -7.38 -12.11 -1.60
N THR A 149 -8.35 -12.87 -1.10
CA THR A 149 -9.78 -12.67 -1.43
C THR A 149 -10.33 -11.41 -0.77
N ASN A 150 -11.31 -10.80 -1.42
CA ASN A 150 -12.12 -9.75 -0.82
C ASN A 150 -13.25 -10.34 0.05
N PHE A 151 -14.11 -9.49 0.60
CA PHE A 151 -15.22 -9.94 1.47
C PHE A 151 -16.32 -10.74 0.77
N ASP A 152 -16.41 -10.63 -0.56
CA ASP A 152 -17.30 -11.43 -1.40
C ASP A 152 -16.67 -12.79 -1.76
N GLY A 153 -15.47 -13.10 -1.23
CA GLY A 153 -14.71 -14.32 -1.52
C GLY A 153 -14.01 -14.32 -2.88
N TYR A 154 -14.08 -13.21 -3.63
CA TYR A 154 -13.49 -13.07 -4.94
C TYR A 154 -12.01 -12.72 -4.87
N TYR A 155 -11.20 -13.30 -5.75
CA TYR A 155 -9.80 -12.94 -5.93
C TYR A 155 -9.43 -12.71 -7.40
N LYS A 156 -8.41 -11.89 -7.61
CA LYS A 156 -7.65 -11.78 -8.86
C LYS A 156 -6.16 -11.78 -8.53
N PHE A 157 -5.41 -12.66 -9.19
CA PHE A 157 -3.99 -12.84 -9.00
C PHE A 157 -3.25 -12.68 -10.33
N LEU A 158 -2.43 -11.64 -10.44
CA LEU A 158 -1.49 -11.43 -11.54
C LEU A 158 -0.20 -12.20 -11.23
N ILE A 159 0.10 -13.19 -12.05
CA ILE A 159 1.21 -14.12 -11.86
C ILE A 159 2.20 -13.95 -13.01
N PRO A 160 3.45 -13.53 -12.76
CA PRO A 160 4.51 -13.55 -13.77
C PRO A 160 4.59 -14.90 -14.47
N LYS A 161 4.63 -14.92 -15.81
CA LYS A 161 4.66 -16.17 -16.58
C LYS A 161 5.87 -17.07 -16.30
N LYS A 162 6.92 -16.54 -15.66
CA LYS A 162 8.06 -17.33 -15.19
C LYS A 162 7.69 -18.40 -14.15
N PHE A 163 6.55 -18.25 -13.48
CA PHE A 163 6.06 -19.19 -12.46
C PHE A 163 5.04 -20.20 -13.02
N ILE A 164 4.84 -20.27 -14.35
CA ILE A 164 3.95 -21.29 -14.93
C ILE A 164 4.47 -22.69 -14.57
N GLY A 165 3.58 -23.53 -14.03
CA GLY A 165 3.91 -24.87 -13.54
C GLY A 165 4.29 -24.93 -12.06
N ASP A 166 4.51 -23.81 -11.38
CA ASP A 166 4.70 -23.79 -9.93
C ASP A 166 3.35 -23.96 -9.21
N THR A 167 3.37 -24.00 -7.87
CA THR A 167 2.18 -24.25 -7.04
C THR A 167 1.70 -22.99 -6.34
N ILE A 168 0.39 -22.71 -6.43
CA ILE A 168 -0.30 -21.70 -5.62
C ILE A 168 -0.91 -22.40 -4.42
N HIS A 169 -0.68 -21.81 -3.25
CA HIS A 169 -1.18 -22.26 -1.97
C HIS A 169 -2.27 -21.31 -1.45
N PHE A 170 -3.45 -21.86 -1.18
CA PHE A 170 -4.60 -21.17 -0.61
C PHE A 170 -4.71 -21.50 0.87
N THR A 171 -4.72 -20.47 1.73
CA THR A 171 -4.75 -20.63 3.18
C THR A 171 -5.73 -19.70 3.86
N SER A 172 -6.48 -20.23 4.82
CA SER A 172 -7.38 -19.45 5.68
C SER A 172 -7.41 -20.06 7.09
N ILE A 173 -7.60 -19.22 8.10
CA ILE A 173 -7.68 -19.66 9.50
C ILE A 173 -8.92 -20.56 9.68
N GLY A 174 -8.72 -21.74 10.25
CA GLY A 174 -9.80 -22.72 10.49
C GLY A 174 -10.20 -23.57 9.27
N TYR A 175 -9.48 -23.46 8.15
CA TYR A 175 -9.71 -24.25 6.94
C TYR A 175 -8.46 -25.04 6.54
N GLU A 176 -8.68 -26.19 5.91
CA GLU A 176 -7.64 -26.99 5.28
C GLU A 176 -7.06 -26.21 4.09
N SER A 177 -5.74 -26.27 3.95
CA SER A 177 -5.08 -25.61 2.82
C SER A 177 -5.42 -26.32 1.51
N HIS A 178 -5.37 -25.59 0.40
CA HIS A 178 -5.60 -26.14 -0.93
C HIS A 178 -4.50 -25.69 -1.88
N ASP A 179 -4.02 -26.62 -2.71
CA ASP A 179 -2.94 -26.37 -3.66
C ASP A 179 -3.42 -26.57 -5.09
N ILE A 180 -3.02 -25.66 -5.98
CA ILE A 180 -3.23 -25.82 -7.42
C ILE A 180 -1.95 -25.51 -8.19
N ILE A 181 -1.77 -26.16 -9.33
CA ILE A 181 -0.68 -25.87 -10.26
C ILE A 181 -1.06 -24.65 -11.11
N ILE A 182 -0.10 -23.74 -11.31
CA ILE A 182 -0.29 -22.54 -12.12
C ILE A 182 -0.56 -22.93 -13.58
N PRO A 183 -1.70 -22.53 -14.16
CA PRO A 183 -2.08 -22.91 -15.52
C PRO A 183 -1.20 -22.19 -16.56
N LYS A 184 -1.25 -22.67 -17.80
CA LYS A 184 -0.48 -22.11 -18.92
C LYS A 184 -1.06 -20.80 -19.47
N SER A 185 -2.30 -20.47 -19.13
CA SER A 185 -3.05 -19.32 -19.64
C SER A 185 -3.97 -18.74 -18.58
N ASP A 186 -4.50 -17.55 -18.85
CA ASP A 186 -5.53 -16.93 -18.02
C ASP A 186 -6.66 -17.90 -17.75
N SER A 187 -7.09 -17.98 -16.49
CA SER A 187 -8.02 -19.01 -16.03
C SER A 187 -8.95 -18.47 -14.95
N LEU A 188 -10.21 -18.92 -15.00
CA LEU A 188 -11.18 -18.74 -13.92
C LEU A 188 -11.27 -20.03 -13.11
N ILE A 189 -10.81 -20.02 -11.86
CA ILE A 189 -10.77 -21.18 -10.97
C ILE A 189 -11.48 -20.85 -9.66
N ASN A 190 -12.63 -21.48 -9.42
CA ASN A 190 -13.28 -21.41 -8.12
C ASN A 190 -12.68 -22.48 -7.21
N VAL A 191 -12.47 -22.13 -5.94
CA VAL A 191 -11.89 -23.01 -4.92
C VAL A 191 -12.89 -23.18 -3.78
N THR A 192 -13.01 -24.40 -3.27
CA THR A 192 -13.82 -24.69 -2.09
C THR A 192 -12.89 -25.23 -1.01
N LEU A 193 -12.92 -24.60 0.17
CA LEU A 193 -12.10 -25.02 1.31
C LEU A 193 -12.94 -25.81 2.31
N ASN A 194 -12.38 -26.91 2.81
CA ASN A 194 -12.96 -27.68 3.91
C ASN A 194 -12.57 -27.05 5.24
N THR A 195 -13.48 -27.03 6.20
CA THR A 195 -13.14 -26.67 7.58
C THR A 195 -12.19 -27.69 8.17
N THR A 196 -11.18 -27.21 8.89
CA THR A 196 -10.26 -28.08 9.59
C THR A 196 -10.99 -28.73 10.76
N SER A 197 -11.20 -30.05 10.70
CA SER A 197 -11.62 -30.79 11.88
C SER A 197 -10.42 -30.99 12.79
N ILE A 198 -10.51 -30.57 14.06
CA ILE A 198 -9.49 -30.87 15.06
C ILE A 198 -9.56 -32.37 15.37
N LYS A 199 -8.91 -33.19 14.53
CA LYS A 199 -8.50 -34.53 14.95
C LYS A 199 -7.27 -34.33 15.81
N LEU A 200 -7.47 -34.32 17.13
CA LEU A 200 -6.38 -34.40 18.10
C LEU A 200 -5.53 -35.63 17.74
N LYS A 201 -4.43 -35.43 17.01
CA LYS A 201 -3.34 -36.41 17.00
C LYS A 201 -2.91 -36.57 18.46
N GLU A 202 -2.50 -37.78 18.83
CA GLU A 202 -1.89 -38.02 20.14
C GLU A 202 -0.59 -37.22 20.21
N ILE A 203 -0.68 -36.00 20.76
CA ILE A 203 0.45 -35.11 20.96
C ILE A 203 0.95 -35.33 22.38
N GLU A 204 2.26 -35.58 22.51
CA GLU A 204 2.94 -35.57 23.80
C GLU A 204 2.75 -34.17 24.42
N VAL A 205 1.87 -34.07 25.43
CA VAL A 205 1.51 -32.77 26.04
C VAL A 205 2.66 -32.29 26.91
N LYS A 206 3.59 -31.55 26.32
CA LYS A 206 4.50 -30.69 27.10
C LYS A 206 3.71 -29.49 27.59
N TYR A 207 3.36 -29.50 28.88
CA TYR A 207 2.73 -28.35 29.52
C TYR A 207 3.72 -27.19 29.60
N LEU A 208 3.49 -26.15 28.79
CA LEU A 208 4.20 -24.88 28.87
C LEU A 208 3.28 -23.82 29.44
N LYS A 209 3.77 -23.04 30.40
CA LYS A 209 3.05 -21.85 30.88
C LYS A 209 2.96 -20.81 29.76
N ALA A 210 1.89 -20.03 29.71
CA ALA A 210 1.73 -18.96 28.72
C ALA A 210 2.93 -18.00 28.70
N SER A 211 3.50 -17.68 29.86
CA SER A 211 4.72 -16.87 29.97
C SER A 211 5.93 -17.50 29.28
N GLN A 212 6.10 -18.82 29.38
CA GLN A 212 7.19 -19.55 28.71
C GLN A 212 6.98 -19.58 27.20
N ILE A 213 5.73 -19.69 26.73
CA ILE A 213 5.42 -19.61 25.30
C ILE A 213 5.82 -18.23 24.75
N ILE A 214 5.48 -17.15 25.45
CA ILE A 214 5.86 -15.79 25.06
C ILE A 214 7.38 -15.60 25.11
N GLU A 215 8.06 -16.08 26.15
CA GLU A 215 9.53 -16.05 26.24
C GLU A 215 10.18 -16.79 25.06
N ASN A 216 9.72 -18.00 24.74
CA ASN A 216 10.20 -18.75 23.58
C ASN A 216 9.91 -18.05 22.26
N THR A 217 8.76 -17.38 22.15
CA THR A 217 8.37 -16.58 20.98
C THR A 217 9.36 -15.46 20.75
N ILE A 218 9.62 -14.65 21.79
CA ILE A 218 10.61 -13.57 21.77
C ILE A 218 11.99 -14.10 21.39
N ASN A 219 12.43 -15.16 22.07
CA ASN A 219 13.73 -15.78 21.83
C ASN A 219 13.86 -16.39 20.43
N SER A 220 12.75 -16.68 19.74
CA SER A 220 12.76 -17.27 18.40
C SER A 220 12.57 -16.25 17.28
N ILE A 221 12.39 -14.95 17.58
CA ILE A 221 12.22 -13.91 16.54
C ILE A 221 13.37 -13.93 15.53
N HIS A 222 14.61 -14.00 15.99
CA HIS A 222 15.79 -14.04 15.11
C HIS A 222 15.84 -15.26 14.17
N LYS A 223 15.21 -16.37 14.57
CA LYS A 223 15.13 -17.60 13.77
C LYS A 223 13.99 -17.52 12.78
N ASN A 224 12.86 -16.94 13.17
CA ASN A 224 11.62 -17.00 12.42
C ASN A 224 11.42 -15.82 11.46
N TYR A 225 12.10 -14.69 11.64
CA TYR A 225 11.88 -13.47 10.84
C TYR A 225 13.17 -12.97 10.17
N PRO A 226 13.07 -12.11 9.13
CA PRO A 226 14.22 -11.58 8.42
C PRO A 226 15.24 -10.88 9.33
N ASP A 227 16.50 -11.31 9.20
CA ASP A 227 17.65 -10.74 9.92
C ASP A 227 18.35 -9.61 9.14
N HIS A 228 17.84 -9.26 7.96
CA HIS A 228 18.32 -8.20 7.10
C HIS A 228 17.17 -7.27 6.69
N PRO A 229 17.47 -6.05 6.20
CA PRO A 229 16.43 -5.15 5.74
C PRO A 229 15.64 -5.71 4.57
N MET A 230 14.35 -5.41 4.53
CA MET A 230 13.40 -5.78 3.49
C MET A 230 12.75 -4.53 2.91
N LEU A 231 12.53 -4.52 1.60
CA LEU A 231 11.61 -3.58 0.96
C LEU A 231 10.35 -4.34 0.55
N LEU A 232 9.21 -3.91 1.08
CA LEU A 232 7.91 -4.50 0.80
C LEU A 232 7.16 -3.61 -0.18
N THR A 233 6.51 -4.20 -1.18
CA THR A 233 5.48 -3.51 -1.97
C THR A 233 4.12 -3.90 -1.38
N ALA A 234 3.30 -2.90 -1.08
CA ALA A 234 2.02 -3.12 -0.42
C ALA A 234 0.89 -2.35 -1.10
N PHE A 235 -0.27 -2.99 -1.21
CA PHE A 235 -1.54 -2.33 -1.47
C PHE A 235 -2.09 -1.80 -0.15
N PHE A 236 -2.60 -0.57 -0.15
CA PHE A 236 -3.29 0.03 0.98
C PHE A 236 -4.62 0.61 0.56
N ARG A 237 -5.70 0.27 1.27
CA ARG A 237 -7.04 0.84 1.10
C ARG A 237 -7.50 1.43 2.41
N GLU A 238 -8.06 2.64 2.35
CA GLU A 238 -8.77 3.27 3.46
C GLU A 238 -10.17 3.65 2.98
N THR A 239 -11.17 3.23 3.74
CA THR A 239 -12.57 3.57 3.49
C THR A 239 -13.15 4.25 4.70
N ILE A 240 -13.98 5.26 4.47
CA ILE A 240 -14.74 5.95 5.50
C ILE A 240 -16.22 5.86 5.14
N LYS A 241 -16.99 5.27 6.04
CA LYS A 241 -18.45 5.23 5.98
C LYS A 241 -19.04 6.16 7.01
N GLN A 242 -20.07 6.90 6.63
CA GLN A 242 -20.97 7.61 7.55
C GLN A 242 -22.34 6.94 7.49
N ASP A 243 -22.82 6.44 8.63
CA ASP A 243 -24.14 5.81 8.74
C ASP A 243 -24.34 4.74 7.63
N ASP A 244 -23.31 3.90 7.46
CA ASP A 244 -23.17 2.83 6.46
C ASP A 244 -23.06 3.25 4.97
N LYS A 245 -23.09 4.55 4.66
CA LYS A 245 -22.80 5.09 3.33
C LYS A 245 -21.32 5.42 3.17
N TYR A 246 -20.67 4.98 2.10
CA TYR A 246 -19.31 5.41 1.76
C TYR A 246 -19.27 6.91 1.47
N ILE A 247 -18.34 7.62 2.11
CA ILE A 247 -18.10 9.05 1.89
C ILE A 247 -16.68 9.32 1.36
N GLU A 248 -15.74 8.43 1.64
CA GLU A 248 -14.37 8.52 1.16
C GLU A 248 -13.80 7.11 0.95
N ILE A 249 -13.13 6.92 -0.18
CA ILE A 249 -12.36 5.72 -0.48
C ILE A 249 -11.02 6.19 -1.05
N SER A 250 -9.93 5.77 -0.42
CA SER A 250 -8.57 6.02 -0.90
C SER A 250 -7.84 4.69 -1.04
N GLU A 251 -7.16 4.50 -2.17
CA GLU A 251 -6.33 3.33 -2.39
C GLU A 251 -4.96 3.73 -2.90
N ALA A 252 -3.91 2.98 -2.52
CA ALA A 252 -2.54 3.26 -2.91
C ALA A 252 -1.66 2.01 -3.00
N VAL A 253 -0.65 2.08 -3.87
CA VAL A 253 0.56 1.25 -3.77
C VAL A 253 1.58 2.01 -2.94
N LEU A 254 2.21 1.28 -2.03
CA LEU A 254 3.24 1.77 -1.13
C LEU A 254 4.50 0.92 -1.26
N ASP A 255 5.64 1.54 -1.08
CA ASP A 255 6.86 0.82 -0.70
C ASP A 255 7.08 1.01 0.80
N ILE A 256 7.37 -0.08 1.52
CA ILE A 256 7.61 -0.08 2.96
C ILE A 256 8.98 -0.67 3.23
N TYR A 257 9.88 0.17 3.71
CA TYR A 257 11.18 -0.27 4.19
C TYR A 257 11.05 -0.79 5.61
N LYS A 258 11.37 -2.08 5.78
CA LYS A 258 11.53 -2.74 7.06
C LYS A 258 13.02 -2.94 7.31
N SER A 259 13.51 -2.44 8.43
CA SER A 259 14.83 -2.85 8.92
C SER A 259 14.81 -4.30 9.41
N SER A 260 15.99 -4.87 9.63
CA SER A 260 16.15 -6.20 10.23
C SER A 260 15.31 -6.34 11.50
N TYR A 261 14.70 -7.50 11.74
CA TYR A 261 13.99 -7.77 13.00
C TYR A 261 14.96 -7.86 14.21
N LEU A 262 16.27 -7.87 13.96
CA LEU A 262 17.30 -7.80 15.00
C LEU A 262 17.64 -6.36 15.41
N SER A 263 17.22 -5.34 14.66
CA SER A 263 17.44 -3.93 15.02
C SER A 263 16.20 -3.31 15.66
N SER A 264 16.37 -2.80 16.88
CA SER A 264 15.29 -2.26 17.73
C SER A 264 15.09 -0.74 17.65
N GLY A 265 15.85 -0.03 16.79
CA GLY A 265 15.85 1.44 16.73
C GLY A 265 15.54 2.07 15.37
N ASP A 266 15.40 1.27 14.31
CA ASP A 266 15.14 1.78 12.97
C ASP A 266 13.63 1.95 12.73
N ILE A 267 13.18 3.19 12.54
CA ILE A 267 11.80 3.50 12.21
C ILE A 267 11.49 3.02 10.79
N GLU A 268 10.44 2.20 10.63
CA GLU A 268 9.94 1.81 9.32
C GLU A 268 9.46 3.03 8.56
N LYS A 269 9.70 2.99 7.26
CA LYS A 269 9.29 4.08 6.39
C LYS A 269 8.41 3.51 5.32
N ALA A 270 7.31 4.20 5.05
CA ALA A 270 6.49 3.95 3.89
C ALA A 270 6.63 5.13 2.94
N ARG A 271 6.74 4.90 1.64
CA ARG A 271 6.61 5.95 0.62
C ARG A 271 5.44 5.64 -0.32
N PHE A 272 4.84 6.70 -0.84
CA PHE A 272 3.79 6.61 -1.83
C PHE A 272 4.40 6.22 -3.18
N VAL A 273 3.77 5.27 -3.87
CA VAL A 273 4.13 4.93 -5.26
C VAL A 273 3.06 5.47 -6.21
N LYS A 274 1.80 5.12 -5.97
CA LYS A 274 0.66 5.51 -6.81
C LYS A 274 -0.63 5.41 -6.02
N GLY A 275 -1.65 6.19 -6.33
CA GLY A 275 -2.93 6.20 -5.62
C GLY A 275 -4.11 6.57 -6.49
N ARG A 276 -5.32 6.17 -6.09
CA ARG A 276 -6.60 6.72 -6.59
C ARG A 276 -7.54 6.98 -5.42
N LYS A 277 -8.43 7.96 -5.57
CA LYS A 277 -9.42 8.30 -4.54
C LYS A 277 -10.79 8.55 -5.14
N HIS A 278 -11.79 8.41 -4.29
CA HIS A 278 -13.16 8.87 -4.52
C HIS A 278 -13.67 9.55 -3.25
N VAL A 279 -14.33 10.70 -3.42
CA VAL A 279 -14.91 11.48 -2.33
C VAL A 279 -16.31 11.92 -2.76
N ASP A 280 -17.30 11.75 -1.89
CA ASP A 280 -18.67 12.24 -2.12
C ASP A 280 -18.75 13.75 -1.79
N ASP A 281 -18.90 14.59 -2.82
CA ASP A 281 -18.81 16.06 -2.76
C ASP A 281 -19.89 16.72 -1.90
N GLU A 282 -21.07 16.10 -1.72
CA GLU A 282 -22.18 16.73 -0.98
C GLU A 282 -21.95 16.81 0.54
N GLN A 283 -20.97 16.09 1.10
CA GLN A 283 -20.68 16.06 2.55
C GLN A 283 -19.40 16.80 2.97
N ILE A 284 -18.80 17.58 2.05
CA ILE A 284 -17.56 18.34 2.25
C ILE A 284 -17.59 19.29 3.46
N ALA A 285 -18.77 19.73 3.91
CA ALA A 285 -18.89 20.69 5.02
C ALA A 285 -18.70 20.09 6.44
N LEU A 286 -18.74 18.75 6.60
CA LEU A 286 -18.58 18.06 7.89
C LEU A 286 -17.31 17.18 7.96
N ALA A 287 -16.78 16.77 6.81
CA ALA A 287 -15.62 15.88 6.65
C ALA A 287 -14.25 16.55 6.88
N ARG A 288 -14.08 17.29 7.98
CA ARG A 288 -12.74 17.72 8.46
C ARG A 288 -12.27 16.91 9.67
N LEU A 289 -12.74 15.68 9.79
CA LEU A 289 -12.18 14.73 10.74
C LEU A 289 -10.95 14.10 10.10
N LYS A 290 -9.76 14.50 10.57
CA LYS A 290 -8.52 13.82 10.17
C LYS A 290 -8.24 12.74 11.19
N LEU A 291 -8.33 11.48 10.77
CA LEU A 291 -7.99 10.34 11.60
C LEU A 291 -6.49 10.12 11.61
N ALA A 292 -5.97 9.74 12.77
CA ALA A 292 -4.63 9.19 12.85
C ALA A 292 -4.70 7.74 12.37
N GLY A 293 -3.72 7.32 11.58
CA GLY A 293 -3.62 5.92 11.17
C GLY A 293 -3.48 5.63 9.69
N GLY A 294 -3.12 6.60 8.85
CA GLY A 294 -2.78 6.35 7.45
C GLY A 294 -1.56 5.42 7.26
N PRO A 295 -1.05 5.29 6.02
CA PRO A 295 -0.02 4.34 5.62
C PRO A 295 1.20 4.20 6.56
N SER A 296 1.66 5.31 7.14
CA SER A 296 2.78 5.31 8.09
C SER A 296 2.51 4.51 9.37
N LEU A 297 1.30 4.62 9.95
CA LEU A 297 0.96 3.86 11.16
C LEU A 297 0.90 2.37 10.84
N PHE A 298 0.23 2.00 9.73
CA PHE A 298 0.11 0.60 9.36
C PHE A 298 1.45 -0.02 8.98
N ALA A 299 2.35 0.76 8.38
CA ALA A 299 3.73 0.34 8.17
C ALA A 299 4.49 0.07 9.48
N SER A 300 4.14 0.71 10.59
CA SER A 300 4.75 0.48 11.91
C SER A 300 3.98 -0.50 12.81
N LEU A 301 2.80 -0.99 12.40
CA LEU A 301 1.98 -1.91 13.22
C LEU A 301 2.49 -3.36 13.22
N ASP A 302 3.69 -3.63 12.71
CA ASP A 302 4.27 -4.98 12.73
C ASP A 302 4.69 -5.38 14.14
N ILE A 303 3.83 -6.14 14.82
CA ILE A 303 3.94 -6.46 16.24
C ILE A 303 5.12 -7.38 16.60
N VAL A 304 5.66 -8.11 15.63
CA VAL A 304 6.87 -8.91 15.84
C VAL A 304 8.08 -7.97 15.90
N LYS A 305 8.05 -6.90 15.10
CA LYS A 305 9.11 -5.89 15.08
C LYS A 305 8.98 -4.86 16.20
N HIS A 306 7.75 -4.51 16.56
CA HIS A 306 7.39 -3.62 17.67
C HIS A 306 6.54 -4.36 18.70
N PRO A 307 7.15 -5.25 19.49
CA PRO A 307 6.45 -6.11 20.42
C PRO A 307 6.10 -5.40 21.74
N ASP A 308 5.45 -4.24 21.65
CA ASP A 308 5.11 -3.37 22.79
C ASP A 308 4.34 -4.12 23.90
N PHE A 309 3.53 -5.12 23.50
CA PHE A 309 2.72 -5.93 24.39
C PHE A 309 3.20 -7.38 24.53
N LEU A 310 4.41 -7.73 24.04
CA LEU A 310 5.09 -8.99 24.41
C LEU A 310 5.96 -8.85 25.66
N GLY A 311 6.02 -7.66 26.27
CA GLY A 311 6.71 -7.47 27.55
C GLY A 311 8.23 -7.35 27.43
N LEU A 312 8.74 -6.92 26.26
CA LEU A 312 10.14 -6.54 26.08
C LEU A 312 10.49 -5.16 26.66
N ASN A 313 9.48 -4.41 27.11
CA ASN A 313 9.65 -3.10 27.70
C ASN A 313 9.33 -3.19 29.21
N ASP A 314 10.31 -2.93 30.08
CA ASP A 314 10.21 -3.12 31.54
C ASP A 314 9.10 -2.29 32.19
N ASP A 315 8.70 -1.18 31.54
CA ASP A 315 7.71 -0.24 32.05
C ASP A 315 6.26 -0.73 31.89
N VAL A 316 6.02 -1.76 31.05
CA VAL A 316 4.67 -2.19 30.67
C VAL A 316 4.45 -3.68 30.93
N LYS A 317 3.71 -3.99 32.00
CA LYS A 317 3.43 -5.38 32.39
C LYS A 317 2.12 -5.88 31.77
N TYR A 318 2.24 -6.93 30.96
CA TYR A 318 1.12 -7.70 30.43
C TYR A 318 0.97 -9.03 31.16
N VAL A 319 -0.27 -9.52 31.24
CA VAL A 319 -0.57 -10.87 31.70
C VAL A 319 -0.98 -11.71 30.50
N TYR A 320 -0.40 -12.91 30.41
CA TYR A 320 -0.67 -13.88 29.35
C TYR A 320 -1.46 -15.06 29.89
N ASN A 321 -2.48 -15.48 29.13
CA ASN A 321 -3.30 -16.63 29.46
C ASN A 321 -3.35 -17.60 28.27
N TYR A 322 -3.14 -18.88 28.55
CA TYR A 322 -3.24 -19.93 27.55
C TYR A 322 -4.71 -20.29 27.35
N ILE A 323 -5.24 -20.06 26.14
CA ILE A 323 -6.65 -20.29 25.84
C ILE A 323 -6.88 -21.67 25.21
N GLY A 324 -5.91 -22.19 24.45
CA GLY A 324 -6.02 -23.48 23.80
C GLY A 324 -5.04 -23.67 22.65
N LYS A 325 -5.31 -24.69 21.83
CA LYS A 325 -4.66 -24.87 20.53
C LYS A 325 -5.70 -24.89 19.42
N THR A 326 -5.26 -24.52 18.23
CA THR A 326 -5.99 -24.71 16.98
C THR A 326 -5.04 -25.28 15.93
N ILE A 327 -5.58 -25.60 14.76
CA ILE A 327 -4.79 -25.90 13.56
C ILE A 327 -4.98 -24.74 12.58
N GLU A 328 -3.88 -24.11 12.19
CA GLU A 328 -3.86 -23.09 11.14
C GLU A 328 -2.73 -23.42 10.16
N ARG A 329 -3.02 -23.44 8.86
CA ARG A 329 -2.02 -23.76 7.81
C ARG A 329 -1.28 -25.08 8.09
N ASP A 330 -2.06 -26.10 8.48
CA ASP A 330 -1.58 -27.45 8.82
C ASP A 330 -0.57 -27.50 9.98
N ARG A 331 -0.50 -26.43 10.78
CA ARG A 331 0.37 -26.32 11.96
C ARG A 331 -0.47 -26.32 13.22
N ILE A 332 0.04 -26.92 14.29
CA ILE A 332 -0.54 -26.77 15.62
C ILE A 332 -0.15 -25.39 16.15
N VAL A 333 -1.15 -24.61 16.55
CA VAL A 333 -0.98 -23.20 16.93
C VAL A 333 -1.54 -22.98 18.33
N TYR A 334 -0.73 -22.38 19.21
CA TYR A 334 -1.14 -21.91 20.53
C TYR A 334 -1.94 -20.61 20.43
N ILE A 335 -3.03 -20.52 21.18
CA ILE A 335 -3.82 -19.29 21.34
C ILE A 335 -3.48 -18.69 22.70
N ILE A 336 -2.80 -17.55 22.69
CA ILE A 336 -2.39 -16.83 23.91
C ILE A 336 -3.15 -15.52 23.99
N GLU A 337 -4.00 -15.37 25.00
CA GLU A 337 -4.64 -14.10 25.31
C GLU A 337 -3.67 -13.21 26.09
N PHE A 338 -3.66 -11.92 25.77
CA PHE A 338 -2.90 -10.91 26.51
C PHE A 338 -3.78 -9.74 26.92
N LYS A 339 -3.51 -9.19 28.10
CA LYS A 339 -4.15 -7.99 28.63
C LYS A 339 -3.18 -7.23 29.54
N PRO A 340 -3.28 -5.89 29.64
CA PRO A 340 -2.43 -5.15 30.55
C PRO A 340 -2.73 -5.53 32.00
N LEU A 341 -1.70 -5.58 32.83
CA LEU A 341 -1.84 -5.80 34.28
C LEU A 341 -2.46 -4.59 34.96
N TYR A 342 -2.04 -3.39 34.54
CA TYR A 342 -2.56 -2.09 34.93
C TYR A 342 -2.41 -1.12 33.75
N GLU A 343 -3.25 -0.08 33.72
CA GLU A 343 -3.21 0.96 32.69
C GLU A 343 -2.75 2.30 33.32
N THR A 344 -1.75 2.92 32.71
CA THR A 344 -1.30 4.30 33.03
C THR A 344 -1.67 5.26 31.88
N GLU A 345 -1.04 6.44 31.77
CA GLU A 345 -1.32 7.42 30.70
C GLU A 345 -0.86 7.00 29.28
N ASN A 346 -0.40 5.75 29.11
CA ASN A 346 0.04 5.17 27.84
C ASN A 346 -1.11 4.53 27.03
N ILE A 347 -0.79 4.07 25.81
CA ILE A 347 -1.73 3.32 24.96
C ILE A 347 -1.59 1.83 25.28
N TYR A 348 -2.71 1.19 25.64
CA TYR A 348 -2.74 -0.24 25.93
C TYR A 348 -3.65 -1.01 24.99
N TYR A 349 -3.23 -2.22 24.66
CA TYR A 349 -3.96 -3.15 23.83
C TYR A 349 -4.36 -4.38 24.62
N GLN A 350 -5.35 -5.13 24.16
CA GLN A 350 -5.67 -6.45 24.65
C GLN A 350 -6.12 -7.32 23.48
N GLY A 351 -5.86 -8.61 23.52
CA GLY A 351 -6.05 -9.43 22.34
C GLY A 351 -5.60 -10.87 22.49
N LYS A 352 -5.41 -11.51 21.34
CA LYS A 352 -4.96 -12.89 21.20
C LYS A 352 -3.82 -12.94 20.19
N LEU A 353 -2.85 -13.79 20.49
CA LEU A 353 -1.75 -14.19 19.62
C LEU A 353 -1.96 -15.63 19.20
N HIS A 354 -1.72 -15.90 17.93
CA HIS A 354 -1.67 -17.24 17.35
C HIS A 354 -0.21 -17.57 17.08
N ILE A 355 0.35 -18.52 17.84
CA ILE A 355 1.78 -18.82 17.88
C ILE A 355 2.01 -20.27 17.47
N ASP A 356 2.84 -20.52 16.45
CA ASP A 356 3.23 -21.86 16.02
C ASP A 356 3.84 -22.64 17.19
N SER A 357 3.37 -23.87 17.41
CA SER A 357 3.75 -24.64 18.58
C SER A 357 5.15 -25.25 18.54
N GLU A 358 5.76 -25.31 17.35
CA GLU A 358 7.09 -25.89 17.13
C GLU A 358 8.15 -24.81 17.00
N SER A 359 7.93 -23.82 16.13
CA SER A 359 8.88 -22.74 15.87
C SER A 359 8.72 -21.55 16.81
N PHE A 360 7.58 -21.41 17.48
CA PHE A 360 7.18 -20.21 18.22
C PHE A 360 7.11 -18.95 17.34
N ALA A 361 6.86 -19.09 16.03
CA ALA A 361 6.54 -17.96 15.16
C ALA A 361 5.13 -17.42 15.47
N ILE A 362 4.93 -16.11 15.35
CA ILE A 362 3.60 -15.49 15.42
C ILE A 362 2.99 -15.59 14.03
N LEU A 363 1.86 -16.27 13.92
CA LEU A 363 1.13 -16.46 12.66
C LEU A 363 0.13 -15.33 12.44
N SER A 364 -0.56 -14.93 13.51
CA SER A 364 -1.50 -13.83 13.49
C SER A 364 -1.72 -13.23 14.87
N ALA A 365 -2.33 -12.05 14.90
CA ALA A 365 -2.75 -11.40 16.13
C ALA A 365 -4.05 -10.61 15.93
N ASP A 366 -4.95 -10.77 16.89
CA ASP A 366 -6.21 -10.03 16.99
C ASP A 366 -6.19 -9.18 18.25
N PHE A 367 -6.23 -7.86 18.11
CA PHE A 367 -6.16 -7.00 19.28
C PHE A 367 -6.95 -5.70 19.10
N LYS A 368 -7.23 -5.05 20.22
CA LYS A 368 -7.95 -3.79 20.29
C LYS A 368 -7.40 -2.94 21.41
N MET A 369 -7.65 -1.65 21.34
CA MET A 369 -7.39 -0.79 22.49
C MET A 369 -8.33 -1.18 23.64
N THR A 370 -7.83 -1.06 24.87
CA THR A 370 -8.67 -1.27 26.06
C THR A 370 -9.78 -0.22 26.13
N LYS A 371 -10.80 -0.46 26.97
CA LYS A 371 -11.89 0.51 27.16
C LYS A 371 -11.39 1.84 27.74
N GLN A 372 -10.42 1.80 28.65
CA GLN A 372 -9.84 3.00 29.25
C GLN A 372 -8.98 3.75 28.24
N THR A 373 -8.10 3.05 27.51
CA THR A 373 -7.33 3.64 26.40
C THR A 373 -8.25 4.25 25.33
N LEU A 374 -9.38 3.64 24.97
CA LEU A 374 -10.34 4.23 24.03
C LEU A 374 -10.99 5.52 24.57
N LYS A 375 -11.30 5.56 25.86
CA LYS A 375 -11.93 6.70 26.52
C LYS A 375 -11.00 7.91 26.60
N GLU A 376 -9.71 7.68 26.87
CA GLU A 376 -8.68 8.71 27.09
C GLU A 376 -7.89 9.03 25.81
N GLY A 377 -7.78 8.06 24.91
CA GLY A 377 -6.93 8.07 23.72
C GLY A 377 -7.55 8.71 22.48
N ALA A 378 -8.67 9.43 22.61
CA ALA A 378 -9.26 10.18 21.51
C ALA A 378 -8.26 11.14 20.84
N LYS A 379 -7.33 11.71 21.63
CA LYS A 379 -6.23 12.57 21.15
C LYS A 379 -5.23 11.86 20.23
N TYR A 380 -5.08 10.54 20.35
CA TYR A 380 -4.17 9.75 19.52
C TYR A 380 -4.82 9.25 18.23
N LEU A 381 -6.14 9.02 18.25
CA LEU A 381 -6.90 8.52 17.10
C LEU A 381 -7.45 9.64 16.21
N ILE A 382 -7.66 10.84 16.77
CA ILE A 382 -8.26 11.98 16.08
C ILE A 382 -7.27 13.13 16.03
N LYS A 383 -6.66 13.38 14.87
CA LYS A 383 -5.68 14.46 14.67
C LYS A 383 -6.31 15.85 14.70
N LYS A 384 -7.48 15.99 14.08
CA LYS A 384 -8.15 17.29 13.94
C LYS A 384 -9.66 17.14 13.96
N ASN A 385 -10.30 17.96 14.78
CA ASN A 385 -11.75 18.15 14.80
C ASN A 385 -12.14 19.49 14.19
N ALA A 386 -13.27 19.54 13.51
CA ALA A 386 -13.89 20.80 13.10
C ALA A 386 -14.44 21.57 14.33
N LYS A 387 -14.53 22.91 14.22
CA LYS A 387 -15.16 23.74 15.24
C LYS A 387 -16.59 23.26 15.48
N LYS A 388 -16.99 23.11 16.75
CA LYS A 388 -18.32 22.63 17.19
C LYS A 388 -18.63 21.16 16.88
N ILE A 389 -17.66 20.35 16.45
CA ILE A 389 -17.83 18.89 16.33
C ILE A 389 -17.23 18.20 17.57
N LYS A 390 -17.97 17.27 18.18
CA LYS A 390 -17.45 16.35 19.20
C LYS A 390 -17.35 14.96 18.60
N SER A 391 -16.13 14.43 18.59
CA SER A 391 -15.82 13.09 18.10
C SER A 391 -15.42 12.21 19.28
N THR A 392 -15.92 10.99 19.34
CA THR A 392 -15.64 10.05 20.42
C THR A 392 -15.41 8.67 19.82
N PRO A 393 -14.17 8.14 19.86
CA PRO A 393 -13.91 6.75 19.50
C PRO A 393 -14.69 5.82 20.42
N ILE A 394 -15.32 4.81 19.83
CA ILE A 394 -16.11 3.83 20.59
C ILE A 394 -15.65 2.39 20.35
N TYR A 395 -14.82 2.16 19.34
CA TYR A 395 -14.33 0.84 18.96
C TYR A 395 -13.03 0.96 18.17
N THR A 396 -12.08 0.08 18.47
CA THR A 396 -10.96 -0.26 17.61
C THR A 396 -10.81 -1.76 17.52
N GLN A 397 -10.29 -2.25 16.40
CA GLN A 397 -9.86 -3.62 16.24
C GLN A 397 -8.77 -3.66 15.18
N TYR A 398 -7.75 -4.48 15.43
CA TYR A 398 -6.65 -4.73 14.52
C TYR A 398 -6.52 -6.24 14.35
N HIS A 399 -6.29 -6.66 13.12
CA HIS A 399 -5.96 -8.02 12.74
C HIS A 399 -4.68 -7.98 11.91
N ILE A 400 -3.70 -8.80 12.27
CA ILE A 400 -2.41 -8.88 11.59
C ILE A 400 -2.15 -10.34 11.26
N GLU A 401 -1.70 -10.60 10.04
CA GLU A 401 -1.23 -11.92 9.64
C GLU A 401 0.21 -11.86 9.10
N TYR A 402 0.92 -12.95 9.31
CA TYR A 402 2.22 -13.23 8.72
C TYR A 402 2.10 -14.38 7.74
N ARG A 403 2.96 -14.45 6.73
CA ARG A 403 3.03 -15.57 5.77
C ARG A 403 4.45 -16.12 5.67
N PRO A 404 4.61 -17.42 5.36
CA PRO A 404 5.93 -17.99 5.12
C PRO A 404 6.58 -17.39 3.87
N MET A 405 7.89 -17.23 3.93
CA MET A 405 8.79 -16.79 2.86
C MET A 405 10.09 -17.58 3.00
N GLY A 406 10.20 -18.70 2.28
CA GLY A 406 11.28 -19.66 2.51
C GLY A 406 11.21 -20.25 3.92
N ASP A 407 12.30 -20.13 4.68
CA ASP A 407 12.42 -20.54 6.08
C ASP A 407 11.96 -19.48 7.10
N LYS A 408 11.60 -18.28 6.63
CA LYS A 408 11.19 -17.15 7.46
C LYS A 408 9.70 -16.84 7.33
N TRP A 409 9.22 -15.97 8.20
CA TRP A 409 7.90 -15.36 8.18
C TRP A 409 8.02 -13.88 7.86
N ILE A 410 7.06 -13.35 7.10
CA ILE A 410 7.00 -11.95 6.74
C ILE A 410 5.59 -11.42 6.93
N LEU A 411 5.47 -10.12 7.23
CA LEU A 411 4.17 -9.45 7.31
C LEU A 411 3.36 -9.71 6.03
N ASN A 412 2.13 -10.20 6.19
CA ASN A 412 1.23 -10.50 5.09
C ASN A 412 0.21 -9.38 4.90
N ASN A 413 -0.62 -9.16 5.91
CA ASN A 413 -1.67 -8.15 5.86
C ASN A 413 -1.90 -7.54 7.26
N ILE A 414 -2.48 -6.35 7.25
CA ILE A 414 -2.96 -5.66 8.44
C ILE A 414 -4.32 -5.08 8.10
N ARG A 415 -5.30 -5.33 8.95
CA ARG A 415 -6.62 -4.69 8.88
C ARG A 415 -6.92 -3.99 10.18
N GLY A 416 -7.29 -2.73 10.10
CA GLY A 416 -7.72 -1.93 11.25
C GLY A 416 -9.11 -1.37 11.04
N GLU A 417 -9.92 -1.44 12.09
CA GLU A 417 -11.24 -0.82 12.16
C GLU A 417 -11.27 0.23 13.28
N LEU A 418 -11.88 1.36 13.00
CA LEU A 418 -12.10 2.44 13.95
C LEU A 418 -13.52 2.97 13.80
N LYS A 419 -14.32 2.89 14.87
CA LYS A 419 -15.65 3.51 14.90
C LYS A 419 -15.65 4.73 15.80
N ILE A 420 -16.15 5.83 15.27
CA ILE A 420 -16.23 7.12 15.94
C ILE A 420 -17.67 7.61 15.91
N LYS A 421 -18.17 7.96 17.08
CA LYS A 421 -19.42 8.68 17.23
C LYS A 421 -19.16 10.17 17.10
N ILE A 422 -19.83 10.81 16.14
CA ILE A 422 -19.75 12.25 15.95
C ILE A 422 -21.06 12.93 16.38
N ILE A 423 -20.92 14.04 17.09
CA ILE A 423 -22.01 14.92 17.50
C ILE A 423 -21.72 16.33 16.99
N ASP A 424 -22.60 16.84 16.13
CA ASP A 424 -22.55 18.23 15.69
C ASP A 424 -23.23 19.15 16.73
N LYS A 425 -22.44 19.95 17.44
CA LYS A 425 -22.94 20.89 18.45
C LYS A 425 -23.68 22.09 17.84
N ARG A 426 -23.61 22.32 16.52
CA ARG A 426 -24.43 23.33 15.82
C ARG A 426 -25.90 22.93 15.83
N ASN A 427 -26.17 21.64 15.68
CA ASN A 427 -27.54 21.11 15.60
C ASN A 427 -27.95 20.32 16.86
N LYS A 428 -27.02 20.05 17.81
CA LYS A 428 -27.20 19.33 19.10
C LYS A 428 -27.99 17.99 19.06
N LYS A 429 -28.46 17.53 17.89
CA LYS A 429 -29.36 16.39 17.69
C LYS A 429 -28.86 15.37 16.67
N THR A 430 -28.01 15.76 15.71
CA THR A 430 -27.45 14.81 14.72
C THR A 430 -26.31 14.02 15.37
N LYS A 431 -26.53 12.73 15.53
CA LYS A 431 -25.52 11.73 15.90
C LYS A 431 -25.27 10.89 14.66
N SER A 432 -24.04 10.89 14.18
CA SER A 432 -23.63 10.03 13.07
C SER A 432 -22.52 9.10 13.51
N LEU A 433 -22.56 7.89 12.97
CA LEU A 433 -21.55 6.87 13.18
C LEU A 433 -20.61 6.86 11.99
N TYR A 434 -19.33 7.14 12.25
CA TYR A 434 -18.28 7.01 11.25
C TYR A 434 -17.53 5.72 11.49
N ASN A 435 -17.38 4.92 10.44
CA ASN A 435 -16.58 3.71 10.45
C ASN A 435 -15.44 3.86 9.45
N THR A 436 -14.21 3.76 9.94
CA THR A 436 -13.01 3.75 9.11
C THR A 436 -12.44 2.36 9.10
N THR A 437 -12.17 1.85 7.91
CA THR A 437 -11.49 0.58 7.68
C THR A 437 -10.26 0.83 6.85
N SER A 438 -9.11 0.47 7.39
CA SER A 438 -7.82 0.60 6.73
C SER A 438 -7.21 -0.79 6.57
N GLU A 439 -6.79 -1.11 5.35
CA GLU A 439 -6.34 -2.44 4.92
C GLU A 439 -4.99 -2.29 4.25
N LEU A 440 -4.02 -3.08 4.68
CA LEU A 440 -2.68 -3.16 4.10
C LEU A 440 -2.41 -4.61 3.70
N LEU A 441 -1.99 -4.84 2.46
CA LEU A 441 -1.62 -6.15 1.93
C LEU A 441 -0.23 -6.08 1.31
N VAL A 442 0.70 -6.89 1.80
CA VAL A 442 2.06 -7.04 1.25
C VAL A 442 2.02 -7.99 0.06
N THR A 443 2.13 -7.44 -1.13
CA THR A 443 1.99 -8.17 -2.40
C THR A 443 3.31 -8.68 -2.94
N ASN A 444 4.42 -8.06 -2.52
CA ASN A 444 5.77 -8.47 -2.85
C ASN A 444 6.76 -8.07 -1.75
N ALA A 445 7.86 -8.79 -1.65
CA ALA A 445 8.96 -8.48 -0.74
C ALA A 445 10.30 -8.81 -1.38
N ILE A 446 11.27 -7.91 -1.24
CA ILE A 446 12.63 -8.08 -1.76
C ILE A 446 13.66 -7.64 -0.72
N ASN A 447 14.91 -8.05 -0.91
CA ASN A 447 16.01 -7.60 -0.06
C ASN A 447 16.13 -6.07 -0.11
N GLY A 448 16.04 -5.44 1.07
CA GLY A 448 16.07 -4.00 1.26
C GLY A 448 17.47 -3.42 1.47
N LYS A 449 18.54 -4.23 1.38
CA LYS A 449 19.91 -3.74 1.54
C LYS A 449 20.21 -2.67 0.48
N GLY A 450 20.57 -1.48 0.94
CA GLY A 450 20.79 -0.31 0.08
C GLY A 450 19.51 0.39 -0.37
N GLN A 451 18.31 -0.12 -0.06
CA GLN A 451 17.02 0.42 -0.50
C GLN A 451 16.32 1.24 0.60
N LYS A 452 17.05 2.17 1.24
CA LYS A 452 16.49 3.00 2.32
C LYS A 452 15.55 4.08 1.76
N ILE A 453 14.38 4.24 2.37
CA ILE A 453 13.47 5.36 2.06
C ILE A 453 13.96 6.63 2.78
N LYS A 454 14.07 7.74 2.04
CA LYS A 454 14.44 9.05 2.62
C LYS A 454 13.27 9.61 3.43
N TYR A 455 13.58 10.40 4.46
CA TYR A 455 12.56 11.01 5.31
C TYR A 455 11.64 11.97 4.54
N SER A 456 12.14 12.64 3.49
CA SER A 456 11.36 13.49 2.58
C SER A 456 10.24 12.74 1.87
N ASP A 457 10.51 11.49 1.49
CA ASP A 457 9.62 10.65 0.68
C ASP A 457 8.74 9.77 1.58
N THR A 458 8.98 9.82 2.89
CA THR A 458 8.28 9.01 3.88
C THR A 458 6.92 9.62 4.19
N PHE A 459 5.88 8.78 4.26
CA PHE A 459 4.63 9.15 4.90
C PHE A 459 4.90 9.59 6.33
N LYS A 460 4.68 10.87 6.62
CA LYS A 460 4.78 11.35 8.01
C LYS A 460 3.55 10.86 8.78
N SER A 461 3.70 10.71 10.09
CA SER A 461 2.60 10.35 10.98
C SER A 461 1.41 11.30 10.86
N SER A 462 1.61 12.55 10.41
CA SER A 462 0.58 13.56 10.18
C SER A 462 -0.18 13.40 8.85
N TYR A 463 0.28 12.58 7.92
CA TYR A 463 -0.31 12.48 6.57
C TYR A 463 -1.70 11.86 6.58
N VAL A 464 -2.51 12.28 5.62
CA VAL A 464 -3.84 11.74 5.28
C VAL A 464 -3.76 11.32 3.82
N LEU A 465 -4.10 10.07 3.52
CA LEU A 465 -3.85 9.50 2.19
C LEU A 465 -4.65 10.23 1.10
N ALA A 466 -5.93 10.54 1.36
CA ALA A 466 -6.79 11.23 0.41
C ALA A 466 -6.27 12.61 -0.03
N ASP A 467 -5.51 13.30 0.82
CA ASP A 467 -4.93 14.61 0.50
C ASP A 467 -3.81 14.50 -0.55
N TRP A 468 -3.16 13.32 -0.67
CA TRP A 468 -2.01 13.08 -1.55
C TRP A 468 -2.38 12.59 -2.95
N ILE A 469 -3.62 12.15 -3.14
CA ILE A 469 -4.07 11.62 -4.42
C ILE A 469 -4.76 12.74 -5.19
N THR A 470 -4.15 13.22 -6.26
CA THR A 470 -4.63 14.38 -7.02
C THR A 470 -5.49 14.01 -8.22
N ASN A 471 -5.21 12.88 -8.89
CA ASN A 471 -5.86 12.48 -10.14
C ASN A 471 -6.46 11.07 -10.07
N TYR A 472 -7.53 10.85 -10.82
CA TYR A 472 -8.08 9.52 -11.10
C TYR A 472 -7.32 8.89 -12.28
N ASP A 473 -7.00 7.61 -12.17
CA ASP A 473 -6.33 6.82 -13.21
C ASP A 473 -7.16 5.56 -13.48
N GLU A 474 -7.61 5.38 -14.72
CA GLU A 474 -8.46 4.25 -15.12
C GLU A 474 -7.67 2.93 -15.17
N ASP A 475 -6.39 3.01 -15.53
CA ASP A 475 -5.45 1.89 -15.63
C ASP A 475 -4.70 1.63 -14.31
N PHE A 476 -5.16 2.22 -13.21
CA PHE A 476 -4.43 2.34 -11.95
C PHE A 476 -3.79 1.02 -11.47
N TRP A 477 -4.52 -0.10 -11.61
CA TRP A 477 -4.16 -1.40 -11.06
C TRP A 477 -3.68 -2.44 -12.06
N LYS A 478 -3.56 -2.12 -13.35
CA LYS A 478 -3.37 -3.14 -14.38
C LYS A 478 -2.12 -4.01 -14.19
N ASP A 479 -1.13 -3.52 -13.45
CA ASP A 479 0.15 -4.19 -13.24
C ASP A 479 0.41 -4.55 -11.76
N TYR A 480 -0.62 -4.55 -10.90
CA TYR A 480 -0.46 -4.80 -9.45
C TYR A 480 -1.47 -5.80 -8.90
N ASN A 481 -1.00 -6.65 -8.00
CA ASN A 481 -1.89 -7.43 -7.14
C ASN A 481 -2.53 -6.51 -6.09
N ILE A 482 -3.83 -6.68 -5.86
CA ILE A 482 -4.62 -5.85 -4.94
C ILE A 482 -5.66 -6.69 -4.22
N ILE A 483 -6.22 -6.16 -3.14
CA ILE A 483 -7.52 -6.63 -2.65
C ILE A 483 -8.57 -6.11 -3.61
N ASN A 484 -9.25 -6.99 -4.35
CA ASN A 484 -10.30 -6.55 -5.28
C ASN A 484 -11.44 -5.83 -4.51
N PRO A 485 -11.96 -4.71 -5.02
CA PRO A 485 -13.10 -4.07 -4.39
C PRO A 485 -14.30 -5.01 -4.40
N GLU A 486 -15.07 -5.00 -3.30
CA GLU A 486 -16.40 -5.61 -3.26
C GLU A 486 -17.30 -5.05 -4.38
N LYS A 487 -18.41 -5.74 -4.69
CA LYS A 487 -19.38 -5.21 -5.67
C LYS A 487 -19.87 -3.80 -5.32
N SER A 488 -20.10 -3.55 -4.02
CA SER A 488 -20.53 -2.26 -3.48
C SER A 488 -19.54 -1.13 -3.79
N LEU A 489 -18.24 -1.36 -3.54
CA LEU A 489 -17.13 -0.45 -3.81
C LEU A 489 -16.88 -0.28 -5.31
N SER A 490 -16.95 -1.37 -6.07
CA SER A 490 -16.75 -1.37 -7.53
C SER A 490 -17.75 -0.46 -8.23
N ASN A 491 -19.01 -0.47 -7.78
CA ASN A 491 -20.05 0.39 -8.34
C ASN A 491 -19.76 1.87 -8.12
N ILE A 492 -19.19 2.25 -6.98
CA ILE A 492 -18.81 3.64 -6.68
C ILE A 492 -17.71 4.11 -7.65
N PHE A 493 -16.68 3.30 -7.89
CA PHE A 493 -15.66 3.65 -8.88
C PHE A 493 -16.22 3.76 -10.30
N LYS A 494 -17.17 2.90 -10.68
CA LYS A 494 -17.81 2.91 -12.01
C LYS A 494 -18.80 4.06 -12.22
N SER A 495 -19.55 4.47 -11.18
CA SER A 495 -20.56 5.52 -11.28
C SER A 495 -19.99 6.94 -11.40
N THR A 496 -18.67 7.09 -11.23
CA THR A 496 -17.97 8.39 -11.22
C THR A 496 -16.99 8.56 -12.38
N ALA A 497 -17.02 7.69 -13.39
CA ALA A 497 -16.37 7.92 -14.68
C ALA A 497 -17.11 9.06 -15.42
N VAL A 498 -16.96 10.29 -14.91
CA VAL A 498 -17.35 11.52 -15.60
C VAL A 498 -16.03 12.23 -15.91
N GLU A 499 -15.76 12.41 -17.20
CA GLU A 499 -14.65 13.22 -17.70
C GLU A 499 -14.61 14.56 -16.99
N ILE A 500 -13.55 14.82 -16.23
CA ILE A 500 -13.30 16.15 -15.70
C ILE A 500 -12.64 16.98 -16.81
N ASN A 501 -13.45 17.51 -17.73
CA ASN A 501 -13.02 18.63 -18.57
C ASN A 501 -13.02 19.90 -17.72
N VAL A 502 -11.88 20.22 -17.09
CA VAL A 502 -11.70 21.50 -16.39
C VAL A 502 -11.20 22.56 -17.36
N VAL A 503 -12.07 23.51 -17.74
CA VAL A 503 -11.68 24.94 -17.83
C VAL A 503 -12.87 25.82 -17.46
N PRO A 504 -12.81 26.62 -16.39
CA PRO A 504 -13.53 27.88 -16.33
C PRO A 504 -12.60 29.01 -16.77
N LEU A 505 -12.98 29.70 -17.85
CA LEU A 505 -12.36 30.94 -18.27
C LEU A 505 -12.51 32.00 -17.16
N ARG A 506 -11.39 32.57 -16.70
CA ARG A 506 -11.39 33.80 -15.89
C ARG A 506 -11.73 34.97 -16.80
N GLU A 507 -12.93 35.52 -16.66
CA GLU A 507 -13.19 36.89 -17.13
C GLU A 507 -12.40 37.87 -16.27
N LYS A 508 -11.59 38.68 -16.95
CA LYS A 508 -10.86 39.80 -16.37
C LYS A 508 -11.82 40.98 -16.23
N THR A 509 -12.06 41.44 -15.02
CA THR A 509 -12.46 42.84 -14.81
C THR A 509 -11.23 43.64 -14.41
N LYS A 510 -10.83 44.56 -15.30
CA LYS A 510 -9.90 45.68 -15.08
C LYS A 510 -10.71 46.99 -14.99
N PRO A 511 -10.09 48.13 -14.63
CA PRO A 511 -8.73 48.33 -14.13
C PRO A 511 -8.65 48.61 -12.63
#